data_AF-A0AA40W8Y1-F1
#
_entry.id   AF-A0AA40W8Y1-F1
#
_cell.length_a   1.000
_cell.length_b   1.000
_cell.length_c   1.000
_cell.angle_alpha   90.00
_cell.angle_beta   90.00
_cell.angle_gamma   90.00
#
_symmetry.space_group_name_H-M   'P 1'
#
loop_
_entity.id
_entity.type
_entity.pdbx_description
1 polymer ?
#
loop_
_entity_poly.entity_id
_entity_poly.type
_entity_poly.pdbx_seq_one_letter_code
_entity_poly.pdbx_strand_id
1 'polypeptide(L)'
;MSQKDQVIVENSVSFFEDEQNKNLIRFKIKVTNQSRNPIPDLGVENRSKFIKFYFNGKENYPLNLYNGLEKIDGPKTIPSGSSQEFQWHESLVYYLDRNVFLHEDEFMVQWEYRKIKSKILQVNVRNRTVTTLE
;
A
#
# COMPACT_ATOMS: atom_id res chain seq x y z
N MET A 1 -23.66 -12.13 19.65
CA MET A 1 -22.57 -12.64 18.80
C MET A 1 -21.30 -11.88 19.18
N SER A 2 -20.25 -12.57 19.65
CA SER A 2 -18.96 -11.94 19.92
C SER A 2 -18.39 -11.44 18.61
N GLN A 3 -18.25 -10.12 18.43
CA GLN A 3 -17.51 -9.54 17.31
C GLN A 3 -16.10 -10.16 17.33
N LYS A 4 -15.75 -10.90 16.27
CA LYS A 4 -14.41 -11.46 16.11
C LYS A 4 -13.46 -10.28 15.95
N ASP A 5 -12.35 -10.29 16.68
CA ASP A 5 -11.29 -9.33 16.46
C ASP A 5 -10.78 -9.50 15.03
N GLN A 6 -11.06 -8.50 14.18
CA GLN A 6 -10.76 -8.54 12.77
C GLN A 6 -10.02 -7.26 12.37
N VAL A 7 -8.97 -7.43 11.57
CA VAL A 7 -8.31 -6.34 10.87
C VAL A 7 -8.48 -6.63 9.38
N ILE A 8 -8.92 -5.63 8.64
CA ILE A 8 -9.12 -5.73 7.19
C ILE A 8 -8.02 -4.91 6.53
N VAL A 9 -7.37 -5.51 5.54
CA VAL A 9 -6.31 -4.87 4.74
C VAL A 9 -6.79 -4.81 3.30
N GLU A 10 -7.07 -3.61 2.84
CA GLU A 10 -7.51 -3.32 1.47
C GLU A 10 -6.41 -2.60 0.73
N ASN A 11 -6.35 -2.77 -0.58
CA ASN A 11 -5.40 -2.07 -1.43
C ASN A 11 -6.04 -1.60 -2.72
N SER A 12 -5.43 -0.56 -3.31
CA SER A 12 -5.75 -0.12 -4.66
C SER A 12 -4.52 0.38 -5.38
N VAL A 13 -4.56 0.30 -6.69
CA VAL A 13 -3.61 0.92 -7.61
C VAL A 13 -4.38 1.78 -8.58
N SER A 14 -3.87 2.97 -8.87
CA SER A 14 -4.47 3.84 -9.88
C SER A 14 -3.42 4.58 -10.70
N PHE A 15 -3.75 4.80 -11.97
CA PHE A 15 -2.99 5.67 -12.84
C PHE A 15 -3.58 7.07 -12.79
N PHE A 16 -2.73 8.08 -12.77
CA PHE A 16 -3.17 9.48 -12.80
C PHE A 16 -2.10 10.37 -13.44
N GLU A 17 -2.49 11.62 -13.68
CA GLU A 17 -1.64 12.66 -14.24
C GLU A 17 -1.70 13.87 -13.29
N ASP A 18 -0.59 14.58 -13.14
CA ASP A 18 -0.55 15.89 -12.50
C ASP A 18 -0.01 16.95 -13.49
N GLU A 19 0.07 18.20 -13.06
CA GLU A 19 0.53 19.31 -13.91
C GLU A 19 1.94 19.11 -14.48
N GLN A 20 2.77 18.27 -13.84
CA GLN A 20 4.19 18.08 -14.15
C GLN A 20 4.46 16.72 -14.82
N ASN A 21 3.62 15.71 -14.59
CA ASN A 21 3.85 14.33 -14.99
C ASN A 21 2.58 13.69 -15.55
N LYS A 22 2.64 13.25 -16.80
CA LYS A 22 1.54 12.57 -17.49
C LYS A 22 1.43 11.06 -17.23
N ASN A 23 2.33 10.52 -16.42
CA ASN A 23 2.53 9.07 -16.27
C ASN A 23 2.83 8.75 -14.80
N LEU A 24 1.85 8.90 -13.92
CA LEU A 24 2.00 8.53 -12.51
C LEU A 24 1.21 7.28 -12.18
N ILE A 25 1.76 6.48 -11.28
CA ILE A 25 1.09 5.36 -10.64
C ILE A 25 1.03 5.60 -9.14
N ARG A 26 -0.13 5.35 -8.54
CA ARG A 26 -0.38 5.45 -7.10
C ARG A 26 -0.61 4.06 -6.53
N PHE A 27 0.05 3.77 -5.42
CA PHE A 27 -0.18 2.58 -4.62
C PHE A 27 -0.79 3.01 -3.30
N LYS A 28 -1.89 2.37 -2.90
CA LYS A 28 -2.61 2.69 -1.67
C LYS A 28 -2.91 1.43 -0.88
N ILE A 29 -2.78 1.55 0.44
CA ILE A 29 -3.24 0.59 1.43
C ILE A 29 -4.23 1.28 2.37
N LYS A 30 -5.29 0.57 2.74
CA LYS A 30 -6.21 0.95 3.81
C LYS A 30 -6.26 -0.18 4.84
N VAL A 31 -6.07 0.17 6.10
CA VAL A 31 -6.19 -0.76 7.22
C VAL A 31 -7.37 -0.35 8.08
N THR A 32 -8.33 -1.25 8.23
CA THR A 32 -9.53 -1.04 9.04
C THR A 32 -9.47 -1.93 10.28
N ASN A 33 -9.57 -1.32 11.46
CA ASN A 33 -9.58 -2.01 12.74
C ASN A 33 -11.03 -2.31 13.17
N GLN A 34 -11.45 -3.56 13.07
CA GLN A 34 -12.74 -4.03 13.61
C GLN A 34 -12.56 -4.85 14.91
N SER A 35 -11.34 -4.87 15.47
CA SER A 35 -11.07 -5.47 16.76
C SER A 35 -11.41 -4.52 17.91
N ARG A 36 -11.49 -5.06 19.13
CA ARG A 36 -11.80 -4.26 20.34
C ARG A 36 -10.67 -3.35 20.77
N ASN A 37 -9.43 -3.73 20.48
CA ASN A 37 -8.24 -3.00 20.92
C ASN A 37 -7.71 -2.10 19.80
N PRO A 38 -7.12 -0.94 20.12
CA PRO A 38 -6.37 -0.17 19.15
C PRO A 38 -5.23 -1.01 18.54
N ILE A 39 -4.95 -0.79 17.26
CA ILE A 39 -3.83 -1.42 16.53
C ILE A 39 -2.81 -0.36 16.11
N PRO A 40 -1.54 -0.71 15.83
CA PRO A 40 -0.56 0.24 15.33
C PRO A 40 -1.05 1.00 14.08
N ASP A 41 -0.77 2.29 14.01
CA ASP A 41 -1.15 3.13 12.88
C ASP A 41 -0.29 2.89 11.63
N LEU A 42 -0.57 3.65 10.56
CA LEU A 42 0.21 3.65 9.32
C LEU A 42 1.21 4.81 9.25
N GLY A 43 1.52 5.45 10.39
CA GLY A 43 2.58 6.46 10.49
C GLY A 43 3.95 5.85 10.28
N VAL A 44 4.94 6.64 9.84
CA VAL A 44 6.28 6.18 9.42
C VAL A 44 6.94 5.15 10.36
N GLU A 45 6.86 5.37 11.67
CA GLU A 45 7.47 4.47 12.67
C GLU A 45 6.82 3.08 12.74
N ASN A 46 5.51 3.00 12.56
CA ASN A 46 4.76 1.75 12.61
C ASN A 46 4.67 1.11 11.22
N ARG A 47 4.49 1.93 10.18
CA ARG A 47 4.50 1.52 8.79
C ARG A 47 5.74 0.73 8.43
N SER A 48 6.93 1.25 8.77
CA SER A 48 8.21 0.58 8.53
C SER A 48 8.37 -0.77 9.24
N LYS A 49 7.59 -1.05 10.29
CA LYS A 49 7.63 -2.29 11.07
C LYS A 49 6.55 -3.29 10.69
N PHE A 50 5.36 -2.79 10.36
CA PHE A 50 4.15 -3.59 10.26
C PHE A 50 3.62 -3.73 8.85
N ILE A 51 4.04 -2.87 7.92
CA ILE A 51 3.66 -2.94 6.51
C ILE A 51 4.76 -3.60 5.70
N LYS A 52 4.37 -4.54 4.85
CA LYS A 52 5.19 -5.05 3.76
C LYS A 52 4.51 -4.79 2.43
N PHE A 53 5.31 -4.46 1.43
CA PHE A 53 4.86 -4.36 0.05
C PHE A 53 5.48 -5.50 -0.74
N TYR A 54 4.69 -6.17 -1.57
CA TYR A 54 5.15 -7.27 -2.41
C TYR A 54 5.00 -6.88 -3.86
N PHE A 55 6.02 -7.16 -4.64
CA PHE A 55 6.09 -6.97 -6.08
C PHE A 55 6.40 -8.32 -6.74
N ASN A 56 5.52 -8.79 -7.63
CA ASN A 56 5.60 -10.14 -8.23
C ASN A 56 5.83 -11.24 -7.18
N GLY A 57 5.13 -11.14 -6.04
CA GLY A 57 5.21 -12.09 -4.92
C GLY A 57 6.47 -11.98 -4.06
N LYS A 58 7.43 -11.11 -4.41
CA LYS A 58 8.65 -10.87 -3.63
C LYS A 58 8.49 -9.61 -2.78
N GLU A 59 8.94 -9.67 -1.53
CA GLU A 59 8.95 -8.50 -0.65
C GLU A 59 9.84 -7.41 -1.28
N ASN A 60 9.27 -6.22 -1.44
CA ASN A 60 9.93 -5.03 -1.95
C ASN A 60 9.84 -3.96 -0.87
N TYR A 61 10.94 -3.27 -0.63
CA TYR A 61 11.09 -2.28 0.43
C TYR A 61 11.18 -0.87 -0.16
N PRO A 62 10.09 -0.31 -0.71
CA PRO A 62 10.12 1.04 -1.26
C PRO A 62 10.50 2.04 -0.17
N LEU A 63 11.42 2.95 -0.48
CA LEU A 63 11.92 3.95 0.46
C LEU A 63 10.79 4.77 1.10
N ASN A 64 9.69 4.97 0.39
CA ASN A 64 8.52 5.74 0.83
C ASN A 64 7.83 5.09 2.05
N LEU A 65 8.05 3.80 2.33
CA LEU A 65 7.61 3.18 3.58
C LEU A 65 8.39 3.69 4.81
N TYR A 66 9.66 4.06 4.62
CA TYR A 66 10.62 4.37 5.68
C TYR A 66 10.90 5.86 5.80
N ASN A 67 10.80 6.59 4.69
CA ASN A 67 11.11 8.01 4.61
C ASN A 67 9.82 8.81 4.54
N GLY A 68 9.46 9.43 5.66
CA GLY A 68 8.37 10.39 5.75
C GLY A 68 8.60 11.33 6.93
N LEU A 69 8.49 12.64 6.69
CA LEU A 69 8.56 13.70 7.72
C LEU A 69 7.24 13.86 8.48
N GLU A 70 6.38 12.84 8.45
CA GLU A 70 5.05 12.86 9.04
C GLU A 70 5.17 12.96 10.57
N LYS A 71 5.20 14.19 11.09
CA LYS A 71 4.92 14.45 12.50
C LYS A 71 3.44 14.15 12.72
N ILE A 72 3.15 12.92 13.10
CA ILE A 72 1.82 12.58 13.61
C ILE A 72 1.82 12.97 15.09
N ASP A 73 1.41 14.20 15.36
CA ASP A 73 1.06 14.62 16.72
C ASP A 73 -0.24 13.89 17.09
N GLY A 74 -0.16 12.95 18.04
CA GLY A 74 -1.31 12.17 18.50
C GLY A 74 -1.00 10.69 18.76
N PRO A 75 -2.03 9.89 19.10
CA PRO A 75 -1.87 8.45 19.32
C PRO A 75 -1.41 7.73 18.06
N LYS A 76 -0.35 6.93 18.17
CA LYS A 76 0.22 6.11 17.08
C LYS A 76 -0.56 4.81 16.85
N THR A 77 -1.88 4.90 16.89
CA THR A 77 -2.77 3.75 16.80
C THR A 77 -4.04 4.06 16.01
N ILE A 78 -4.59 3.06 15.31
CA ILE A 78 -5.93 3.08 14.73
C ILE A 78 -6.91 2.54 15.79
N PRO A 79 -7.86 3.37 16.30
CA PRO A 79 -8.86 2.94 17.27
C PRO A 79 -9.79 1.85 16.73
N SER A 80 -10.50 1.17 17.64
CA SER A 80 -11.56 0.24 17.26
C SER A 80 -12.66 0.94 16.44
N GLY A 81 -13.09 0.32 15.35
CA GLY A 81 -14.08 0.86 14.42
C GLY A 81 -13.52 1.85 13.40
N SER A 82 -12.24 2.21 13.48
CA SER A 82 -11.62 3.21 12.60
C SER A 82 -10.75 2.57 11.51
N SER A 83 -10.42 3.37 10.50
CA SER A 83 -9.48 3.00 9.45
C SER A 83 -8.48 4.11 9.18
N GLN A 84 -7.31 3.75 8.67
CA GLN A 84 -6.33 4.69 8.16
C GLN A 84 -5.83 4.24 6.80
N GLU A 85 -5.42 5.21 6.00
CA GLU A 85 -4.89 5.00 4.67
C GLU A 85 -3.47 5.53 4.56
N PHE A 86 -2.67 4.86 3.75
CA PHE A 86 -1.38 5.35 3.31
C PHE A 86 -1.30 5.18 1.80
N GLN A 87 -0.76 6.20 1.12
CA GLN A 87 -0.54 6.16 -0.31
C GLN A 87 0.81 6.79 -0.64
N TRP A 88 1.45 6.26 -1.67
CA TRP A 88 2.51 6.98 -2.37
C TRP A 88 2.27 6.89 -3.87
N HIS A 89 2.93 7.75 -4.62
CA HIS A 89 2.93 7.72 -6.06
C HIS A 89 4.35 7.82 -6.60
N GLU A 90 4.56 7.26 -7.78
CA GLU A 90 5.82 7.31 -8.51
C GLU A 90 5.53 7.64 -9.97
N SER A 91 6.50 8.30 -10.63
CA SER A 91 6.49 8.41 -12.08
C SER A 91 6.76 7.04 -12.68
N LEU A 92 5.92 6.61 -13.61
CA LEU A 92 6.06 5.33 -14.32
C LEU A 92 7.42 5.23 -15.02
N VAL A 93 7.94 6.32 -15.57
CA VAL A 93 9.27 6.35 -16.20
C VAL A 93 10.33 5.96 -15.19
N TYR A 94 10.33 6.59 -14.02
CA TYR A 94 11.27 6.27 -12.94
C TYR A 94 11.00 4.90 -12.30
N TYR A 95 9.73 4.49 -12.22
CA TYR A 95 9.34 3.21 -11.64
C TYR A 95 9.84 2.05 -12.50
N LEU A 96 9.71 2.16 -13.83
CA LEU A 96 10.23 1.18 -14.80
C LEU A 96 11.77 1.20 -14.84
N ASP A 97 12.40 2.38 -14.81
CA ASP A 97 13.86 2.50 -14.89
C ASP A 97 14.60 2.02 -13.62
N ARG A 98 14.07 2.29 -12.42
CA ARG A 98 14.73 1.92 -11.15
C ARG A 98 14.44 0.51 -10.69
N ASN A 99 13.28 -0.04 -11.03
CA ASN A 99 13.00 -1.44 -10.74
C ASN A 99 13.52 -2.26 -11.92
N VAL A 100 14.77 -2.70 -11.82
CA VAL A 100 15.49 -3.61 -12.76
C VAL A 100 14.71 -4.92 -13.08
N PHE A 101 13.55 -5.13 -12.46
CA PHE A 101 12.62 -6.24 -12.68
C PHE A 101 11.43 -5.91 -13.60
N LEU A 102 11.34 -4.70 -14.14
CA LEU A 102 10.21 -4.20 -14.96
C LEU A 102 10.57 -4.08 -16.45
N HIS A 103 11.16 -5.12 -17.02
CA HIS A 103 11.13 -5.28 -18.49
C HIS A 103 9.74 -5.68 -19.01
N GLU A 104 8.78 -5.87 -18.11
CA GLU A 104 7.43 -6.34 -18.39
C GLU A 104 6.41 -5.23 -18.14
N ASP A 105 5.47 -5.08 -19.08
CA ASP A 105 4.36 -4.13 -18.97
C ASP A 105 3.33 -4.54 -17.91
N GLU A 106 3.49 -5.72 -17.30
CA GLU A 106 2.60 -6.27 -16.30
C GLU A 106 3.34 -6.69 -15.04
N PHE A 107 2.71 -6.46 -13.90
CA PHE A 107 3.22 -6.92 -12.61
C PHE A 107 2.11 -7.08 -11.60
N MET A 108 2.38 -7.83 -10.53
CA MET A 108 1.48 -8.03 -9.41
C MET A 108 1.96 -7.26 -8.19
N VAL A 109 1.02 -6.66 -7.46
CA VAL A 109 1.29 -6.05 -6.17
C VAL A 109 0.36 -6.58 -5.08
N GLN A 110 0.90 -6.68 -3.88
CA GLN A 110 0.14 -7.05 -2.69
C GLN A 110 0.71 -6.32 -1.49
N TRP A 111 -0.16 -5.99 -0.54
CA TRP A 111 0.24 -5.43 0.74
C TRP A 111 0.03 -6.44 1.85
N GLU A 112 0.79 -6.29 2.91
CA GLU A 112 0.56 -7.00 4.16
C GLU A 112 0.66 -6.02 5.31
N TYR A 113 -0.26 -6.12 6.24
CA TYR A 113 -0.19 -5.45 7.53
C TYR A 113 -0.30 -6.48 8.64
N ARG A 114 0.72 -6.59 9.49
CA ARG A 114 0.77 -7.53 10.63
C ARG A 114 0.36 -8.97 10.25
N LYS A 115 0.93 -9.52 9.16
CA LYS A 115 0.65 -10.87 8.61
C LYS A 115 -0.72 -11.04 7.92
N ILE A 116 -1.51 -9.98 7.80
CA ILE A 116 -2.77 -10.00 7.07
C ILE A 116 -2.52 -9.39 5.71
N LYS A 117 -2.73 -10.19 4.66
CA LYS A 117 -2.48 -9.80 3.28
C LYS A 117 -3.73 -9.18 2.66
N SER A 118 -3.52 -8.15 1.83
CA SER A 118 -4.54 -7.65 0.93
C SER A 118 -4.78 -8.62 -0.23
N LYS A 119 -5.77 -8.30 -1.07
CA LYS A 119 -5.89 -8.95 -2.38
C LYS A 119 -4.66 -8.66 -3.24
N ILE A 120 -4.39 -9.56 -4.18
CA ILE A 120 -3.35 -9.36 -5.19
C ILE A 120 -3.95 -8.53 -6.32
N LEU A 121 -3.25 -7.50 -6.75
CA LEU A 121 -3.62 -6.67 -7.89
C LEU A 121 -2.63 -6.91 -9.02
N GLN A 122 -3.13 -7.36 -10.17
CA GLN A 122 -2.38 -7.36 -11.42
C GLN A 122 -2.51 -5.98 -12.06
N VAL A 123 -1.39 -5.36 -12.38
CA VAL A 123 -1.29 -4.03 -12.96
C VAL A 123 -0.70 -4.18 -14.34
N ASN A 124 -1.39 -3.67 -15.36
CA ASN A 124 -0.86 -3.55 -16.71
C ASN A 124 -0.63 -2.07 -17.01
N VAL A 125 0.65 -1.70 -17.17
CA VAL A 125 1.09 -0.32 -17.39
C VAL A 125 0.74 0.16 -18.78
N ARG A 126 0.92 -0.68 -19.81
CA ARG A 126 0.64 -0.34 -21.21
C ARG A 126 -0.83 0.01 -21.42
N ASN A 127 -1.72 -0.80 -20.86
CA ASN A 127 -3.17 -0.64 -20.97
C ASN A 127 -3.75 0.24 -19.86
N ARG A 128 -2.94 0.63 -18.86
CA ARG A 128 -3.35 1.37 -17.66
C ARG A 128 -4.53 0.71 -16.93
N THR A 129 -4.51 -0.61 -16.83
CA THR A 129 -5.56 -1.40 -16.16
C THR A 129 -5.06 -2.03 -14.86
N VAL A 130 -6.00 -2.26 -13.95
CA VAL A 130 -5.77 -2.96 -12.69
C VAL A 130 -6.87 -4.00 -12.51
N THR A 131 -6.46 -5.26 -12.30
CA THR A 131 -7.37 -6.37 -12.08
C THR A 131 -7.08 -6.98 -10.72
N THR A 132 -8.14 -7.26 -9.96
CA THR A 132 -8.01 -7.99 -8.69
C THR A 132 -7.99 -9.48 -8.98
N LEU A 133 -6.98 -10.18 -8.49
CA LEU A 133 -6.91 -11.65 -8.55
C LEU A 133 -7.61 -12.24 -7.32
N GLU A 134 -8.40 -13.29 -7.55
CA GLU A 134 -9.09 -14.05 -6.50
C GLU A 134 -8.18 -15.09 -5.84
#